data_AF-A0A844YGF6-F1
#
_entry.id   AF-A0A844YGF6-F1
#
_cell.length_a   1.000
_cell.length_b   1.000
_cell.length_c   1.000
_cell.angle_alpha   90.00
_cell.angle_beta   90.00
_cell.angle_gamma   90.00
#
_symmetry.space_group_name_H-M   'P 1'
#
loop_
_entity.id
_entity.type
_entity.pdbx_description
1 polymer ?
#
loop_
_entity_poly.entity_id
_entity_poly.type
_entity_poly.pdbx_seq_one_letter_code
_entity_poly.pdbx_strand_id
1 'polypeptide(L)'
;MEVPDTLREKIEIFQANGQVFREEDELFTETSWAAVMMGQRIPMKGHNPMADTFDPGEIRQEVDEMEKSIRYLVQQMPLHGQYVQKYCPAGTL
;
A
#
# COMPACT_ATOMS: atom_id res chain seq x y z
N MET A 1 22.79 10.23 -12.84
CA MET A 1 21.77 11.11 -13.45
C MET A 1 20.97 11.71 -12.31
N GLU A 2 20.58 12.97 -12.43
CA GLU A 2 19.72 13.59 -11.42
C GLU A 2 18.30 13.05 -11.53
N VAL A 3 17.62 12.97 -10.39
CA VAL A 3 16.21 12.56 -10.33
C VAL A 3 15.34 13.74 -10.80
N PRO A 4 14.31 13.51 -11.64
CA PRO A 4 13.38 14.55 -12.06
C PRO A 4 12.76 15.29 -10.88
N ASP A 5 12.51 16.58 -11.03
CA ASP A 5 12.01 17.44 -9.95
C ASP A 5 10.65 16.98 -9.42
N THR A 6 9.77 16.50 -10.30
CA THR A 6 8.44 15.99 -9.91
C THR A 6 8.51 14.78 -8.97
N LEU A 7 9.45 13.86 -9.22
CA LEU A 7 9.66 12.71 -8.33
C LEU A 7 10.32 13.16 -7.02
N ARG A 8 11.25 14.12 -7.10
CA ARG A 8 11.90 14.69 -5.92
C ARG A 8 10.85 15.33 -4.98
N GLU A 9 9.95 16.13 -5.53
CA GLU A 9 8.86 16.77 -4.79
C GLU A 9 7.95 15.76 -4.10
N LYS A 10 7.51 14.70 -4.81
CA LYS A 10 6.70 13.62 -4.20
C LYS A 10 7.43 12.93 -3.04
N ILE A 11 8.72 12.68 -3.18
CA ILE A 11 9.54 12.08 -2.10
C ILE A 11 9.66 13.04 -0.91
N GLU A 12 9.90 14.33 -1.16
CA GLU A 12 10.03 15.35 -0.10
C GLU A 12 8.73 15.50 0.70
N ILE A 13 7.58 15.51 0.03
CA ILE A 13 6.27 15.53 0.67
C ILE A 13 6.08 14.29 1.55
N PHE A 14 6.36 13.10 1.01
CA PHE A 14 6.26 11.86 1.78
C PHE A 14 7.20 11.86 2.99
N GLN A 15 8.44 12.31 2.83
CA GLN A 15 9.40 12.41 3.93
C GLN A 15 8.95 13.39 5.02
N ALA A 16 8.12 14.39 4.70
CA ALA A 16 7.65 15.35 5.70
C ALA A 16 6.71 14.70 6.73
N ASN A 17 5.70 13.95 6.28
CA ASN A 17 4.64 13.42 7.16
C ASN A 17 3.88 12.20 6.60
N GLY A 18 4.42 11.53 5.58
CA GLY A 18 3.80 10.37 4.94
C GLY A 18 2.68 10.69 3.96
N GLN A 19 2.45 11.96 3.62
CA GLN A 19 1.46 12.34 2.62
C GLN A 19 1.86 11.89 1.22
N VAL A 20 0.87 11.51 0.43
CA VAL A 20 1.00 11.17 -0.97
C VAL A 20 -0.08 11.93 -1.73
N PHE A 21 0.31 12.64 -2.77
CA PHE A 21 -0.63 13.30 -3.68
C PHE A 21 -0.56 12.64 -5.06
N ARG A 22 -1.73 12.24 -5.54
CA ARG A 22 -1.92 11.79 -6.91
C ARG A 22 -2.23 13.01 -7.78
N GLU A 23 -1.51 13.14 -8.89
CA GLU A 23 -1.77 14.16 -9.90
C GLU A 23 -2.68 13.59 -10.98
N GLU A 24 -3.75 14.31 -11.30
CA GLU A 24 -4.62 14.09 -12.48
C GLU A 24 -4.88 12.59 -12.80
N ASP A 25 -4.43 12.15 -13.98
CA ASP A 25 -4.61 10.82 -14.55
C ASP A 25 -3.43 9.88 -14.26
N GLU A 26 -2.68 10.10 -13.17
CA GLU A 26 -1.56 9.24 -12.81
C GLU A 26 -1.98 7.78 -12.66
N LEU A 27 -1.22 6.87 -13.28
CA LEU A 27 -1.45 5.42 -13.19
C LEU A 27 -1.24 4.89 -11.76
N PHE A 28 -0.23 5.42 -11.06
CA PHE A 28 0.05 5.05 -9.69
C PHE A 28 -0.93 5.76 -8.75
N THR A 29 -1.68 4.97 -8.00
CA THR A 29 -2.55 5.46 -6.93
C THR A 29 -1.74 5.89 -5.70
N GLU A 30 -2.36 6.60 -4.77
CA GLU A 30 -1.75 6.96 -3.49
C GLU A 30 -1.23 5.72 -2.73
N THR A 31 -2.02 4.65 -2.71
CA THR A 31 -1.63 3.37 -2.09
C THR A 31 -0.42 2.72 -2.77
N SER A 32 -0.28 2.87 -4.09
CA SER A 32 0.85 2.32 -4.84
C SER A 32 2.14 3.08 -4.50
N TRP A 33 2.09 4.40 -4.44
CA TRP A 33 3.20 5.24 -4.03
C TRP A 33 3.61 4.99 -2.58
N ALA A 34 2.64 4.91 -1.65
CA ALA A 34 2.92 4.56 -0.26
C ALA A 34 3.63 3.21 -0.14
N ALA A 35 3.16 2.18 -0.86
CA ALA A 35 3.79 0.87 -0.87
C ALA A 35 5.23 0.90 -1.39
N VAL A 36 5.50 1.66 -2.46
CA VAL A 36 6.85 1.82 -3.02
C VAL A 36 7.76 2.58 -2.05
N MET A 37 7.34 3.73 -1.54
CA MET A 37 8.16 4.58 -0.66
C MET A 37 8.46 3.89 0.67
N MET A 38 7.46 3.24 1.28
CA MET A 38 7.65 2.43 2.49
C MET A 38 8.49 1.18 2.21
N GLY A 39 8.24 0.49 1.10
CA GLY A 39 8.97 -0.72 0.71
C GLY A 39 10.46 -0.45 0.43
N GLN A 40 10.78 0.72 -0.10
CA GLN A 40 12.15 1.21 -0.28
C GLN A 40 12.74 1.87 0.98
N ARG A 41 11.99 1.90 2.08
CA ARG A 41 12.42 2.43 3.39
C ARG A 41 12.76 3.92 3.37
N ILE A 42 12.02 4.72 2.59
CA ILE A 42 12.12 6.18 2.65
C ILE A 42 11.59 6.64 4.02
N PRO A 43 12.38 7.37 4.82
CA PRO A 43 11.98 7.73 6.18
C PRO A 43 10.98 8.88 6.20
N MET A 44 9.94 8.75 7.01
CA MET A 44 9.02 9.85 7.32
C MET A 44 9.49 10.54 8.61
N LYS A 45 9.51 11.88 8.62
CA LYS A 45 9.87 12.69 9.80
C LYS A 45 8.73 12.80 10.82
N GLY A 46 7.52 12.39 10.44
CA GLY A 46 6.34 12.37 11.27
C GLY A 46 5.15 11.75 10.52
N HIS A 47 3.95 12.00 11.01
CA HIS A 47 2.67 11.57 10.44
C HIS A 47 1.67 12.73 10.44
N ASN A 48 0.49 12.54 9.85
CA ASN A 48 -0.59 13.53 9.91
C ASN A 48 -1.08 13.70 11.37
N PRO A 49 -1.09 14.91 11.95
CA PRO A 49 -1.50 15.16 13.33
C PRO A 49 -2.91 14.68 13.69
N MET A 50 -3.80 14.52 12.69
CA MET A 50 -5.12 13.92 12.90
C MET A 50 -5.01 12.50 13.46
N ALA A 51 -3.93 11.75 13.18
CA ALA A 51 -3.73 10.43 13.75
C ALA A 51 -3.55 10.46 15.28
N ASP A 52 -3.10 11.58 15.85
CA ASP A 52 -2.90 11.72 17.29
C ASP A 52 -4.22 11.94 18.06
N THR A 53 -5.34 12.16 17.37
CA THR A 53 -6.64 12.33 18.01
C THR A 53 -7.34 11.02 18.33
N PHE A 54 -6.81 9.90 17.85
CA PHE A 54 -7.38 8.56 18.04
C PHE A 54 -6.77 7.88 19.27
N ASP A 55 -7.56 7.04 19.95
CA ASP A 55 -7.03 6.21 21.03
C ASP A 55 -6.09 5.11 20.47
N PRO A 56 -4.85 4.98 20.97
CA PRO A 56 -3.91 3.98 20.45
C PRO A 56 -4.36 2.52 20.66
N GLY A 57 -5.16 2.26 21.70
CA GLY A 57 -5.72 0.94 21.97
C GLY A 57 -6.81 0.57 20.96
N GLU A 58 -7.70 1.51 20.67
CA GLU A 58 -8.73 1.35 19.63
C GLU A 58 -8.11 1.16 18.25
N ILE A 59 -7.13 1.98 17.86
CA ILE A 59 -6.44 1.82 16.56
C ILE A 59 -5.79 0.44 16.45
N ARG A 60 -5.11 -0.01 17.51
CA ARG A 60 -4.46 -1.33 17.51
C ARG A 60 -5.48 -2.44 17.27
N GLN A 61 -6.61 -2.39 17.97
CA GLN A 61 -7.67 -3.36 17.80
C GLN A 61 -8.20 -3.39 16.36
N GLU A 62 -8.46 -2.22 15.77
CA GLU A 62 -8.93 -2.13 14.37
C GLU A 62 -7.90 -2.72 13.38
N VAL A 63 -6.61 -2.42 13.57
CA VAL A 63 -5.52 -2.98 12.74
C VAL A 63 -5.43 -4.50 12.89
N ASP A 64 -5.55 -5.02 14.11
CA ASP A 64 -5.52 -6.46 14.38
C ASP A 64 -6.72 -7.19 13.73
N GLU A 65 -7.92 -6.59 13.76
CA GLU A 65 -9.11 -7.15 13.10
C GLU A 65 -9.01 -7.11 11.56
N MET A 66 -8.40 -6.06 11.00
CA MET A 66 -8.07 -6.02 9.56
C MET A 66 -7.13 -7.15 9.17
N GLU A 67 -6.07 -7.39 9.97
CA GLU A 67 -5.14 -8.50 9.71
C GLU A 67 -5.85 -9.86 9.76
N LYS A 68 -6.68 -10.11 10.78
CA LYS A 68 -7.46 -11.35 10.92
C LYS A 68 -8.37 -11.57 9.71
N SER A 69 -9.05 -10.53 9.26
CA SER A 69 -9.97 -10.58 8.12
C SER A 69 -9.23 -10.93 6.82
N ILE A 70 -8.09 -10.28 6.56
CA ILE A 70 -7.24 -10.57 5.40
C ILE A 70 -6.75 -12.01 5.47
N ARG A 71 -6.24 -12.45 6.63
CA ARG A 71 -5.73 -13.81 6.82
C ARG A 71 -6.80 -14.86 6.60
N TYR A 72 -8.00 -14.66 7.13
CA TYR A 72 -9.14 -15.54 6.93
C TYR A 72 -9.46 -15.69 5.45
N LEU A 73 -9.59 -14.58 4.72
CA LEU A 73 -9.90 -14.61 3.29
C LEU A 73 -8.82 -15.32 2.48
N VAL A 74 -7.54 -15.02 2.72
CA VAL A 74 -6.41 -15.64 2.03
C VAL A 74 -6.39 -17.17 2.25
N GLN A 75 -6.72 -17.65 3.45
CA GLN A 75 -6.79 -19.09 3.74
C GLN A 75 -7.90 -19.83 2.97
N GLN A 76 -8.96 -19.13 2.57
CA GLN A 76 -10.06 -19.70 1.80
C GLN A 76 -9.84 -19.63 0.28
N MET A 77 -8.79 -18.93 -0.18
CA MET A 77 -8.49 -18.81 -1.60
C MET A 77 -7.82 -20.08 -2.15
N PRO A 78 -8.19 -20.52 -3.38
CA PRO A 78 -7.44 -21.56 -4.06
C PRO A 78 -6.03 -21.07 -4.38
N LEU A 79 -5.08 -22.00 -4.52
CA LEU A 79 -3.77 -21.67 -5.07
C LEU A 79 -3.93 -21.15 -6.51
N HIS A 80 -3.05 -20.24 -6.93
CA HIS A 80 -3.11 -19.62 -8.25
C HIS A 80 -3.25 -20.65 -9.39
N GLY A 81 -2.45 -21.73 -9.37
CA GLY A 81 -2.54 -22.79 -10.38
C GLY A 81 -3.89 -23.54 -10.39
N GLN A 82 -4.49 -23.78 -9.22
CA GLN A 82 -5.81 -24.42 -9.11
C GLN A 82 -6.89 -23.52 -9.70
N TYR A 83 -6.79 -22.20 -9.45
CA TYR A 83 -7.71 -21.22 -10.02
C TYR A 83 -7.61 -21.18 -11.55
N VAL A 84 -6.39 -21.05 -12.09
CA VAL A 84 -6.15 -21.01 -13.55
C VAL A 84 -6.66 -22.27 -14.23
N GLN A 85 -6.39 -23.46 -13.70
CA GLN A 85 -6.87 -24.72 -14.27
C GLN A 85 -8.40 -24.79 -14.34
N LYS A 86 -9.10 -24.23 -13.35
CA LYS A 86 -10.58 -24.21 -13.30
C LYS A 86 -11.18 -23.10 -14.18
N TYR A 87 -10.55 -21.94 -14.23
CA TYR A 87 -11.12 -20.74 -14.86
C TYR A 87 -10.70 -20.58 -16.33
N CYS A 88 -9.41 -20.78 -16.64
CA CYS A 88 -8.84 -20.57 -17.96
C CYS A 88 -7.65 -21.51 -18.23
N PRO A 89 -7.88 -22.84 -18.34
CA PRO A 89 -6.80 -23.77 -18.66
C PRO A 89 -6.22 -23.42 -20.04
N ALA A 90 -4.89 -23.22 -20.10
CA ALA A 90 -4.21 -23.06 -21.37
C ALA A 90 -4.23 -24.39 -22.14
N GLY A 91 -4.47 -24.33 -23.45
CA GLY A 91 -4.35 -25.51 -24.31
C GLY A 91 -2.92 -26.02 -24.32
N THR A 92 -2.76 -27.35 -24.34
CA THR A 92 -1.45 -27.97 -24.58
C THR A 92 -1.04 -27.71 -26.03
N LEU A 93 0.20 -27.27 -26.24
CA LEU A 93 0.82 -27.20 -27.57
C LEU A 93 0.97 -28.61 -28.18
#